data_AF-A0A1G8R0C3-F1
#
_entry.id   AF-A0A1G8R0C3-F1
#
_cell.length_a   1.000
_cell.length_b   1.000
_cell.length_c   1.000
_cell.angle_alpha   90.00
_cell.angle_beta   90.00
_cell.angle_gamma   90.00
#
_symmetry.space_group_name_H-M   'P 1'
#
loop_
_entity.id
_entity.type
_entity.pdbx_description
1 polymer ?
#
loop_
_entity_poly.entity_id
_entity_poly.type
_entity_poly.pdbx_seq_one_letter_code
_entity_poly.pdbx_strand_id
1 'polypeptide(L)'
;MNIELLLANYESAVEQAPRRVVAGTAKWAADVPQEAGVYVLWKDGDPVYVGETSGLRLRFRDLTNFANHTFARNAAREFTIATDDLVMLRQVLSRNYELSFVVVPFGRKEVEEYLILRWRSTLVNKSTSRLKKSKQYDWVQPSPRLPLVATRSGPQ
;
A
#
# COMPACT_ATOMS: atom_id res chain seq x y z
N MET A 1 -11.38 -18.23 -17.53
CA MET A 1 -11.16 -17.46 -16.28
C MET A 1 -11.54 -16.02 -16.55
N ASN A 2 -12.54 -15.47 -15.86
CA ASN A 2 -12.90 -14.06 -16.02
C ASN A 2 -11.90 -13.22 -15.19
N ILE A 3 -11.04 -12.46 -15.88
CA ILE A 3 -9.98 -11.68 -15.23
C ILE A 3 -10.53 -10.54 -14.38
N GLU A 4 -11.63 -9.91 -14.81
CA GLU A 4 -12.25 -8.81 -14.05
C GLU A 4 -12.79 -9.31 -12.72
N LEU A 5 -13.48 -10.47 -12.74
CA LEU A 5 -13.95 -11.11 -11.52
C LEU A 5 -12.79 -11.54 -10.61
N LEU A 6 -11.70 -12.08 -11.18
CA LEU A 6 -10.53 -12.46 -10.41
C LEU A 6 -9.88 -11.26 -9.71
N LEU A 7 -9.73 -10.14 -10.42
CA LEU A 7 -9.17 -8.90 -9.87
C LEU A 7 -10.08 -8.30 -8.80
N ALA A 8 -11.39 -8.29 -9.02
CA ALA A 8 -12.38 -7.86 -8.03
C ALA A 8 -12.37 -8.74 -6.76
N ASN A 9 -12.16 -10.05 -6.91
CA ASN A 9 -12.00 -10.95 -5.77
C ASN A 9 -10.73 -10.62 -4.96
N TYR A 10 -9.62 -10.25 -5.61
CA TYR A 10 -8.42 -9.81 -4.90
C TYR A 10 -8.59 -8.44 -4.22
N GLU A 11 -9.31 -7.49 -4.85
CA GLU A 11 -9.72 -6.23 -4.19
C GLU A 11 -10.49 -6.53 -2.91
N SER A 12 -11.55 -7.33 -3.02
CA SER A 12 -12.37 -7.70 -1.87
C SER A 12 -11.57 -8.43 -0.78
N ALA A 13 -10.70 -9.36 -1.18
CA ALA A 13 -9.86 -10.12 -0.26
C ALA A 13 -8.90 -9.22 0.53
N VAL A 14 -8.25 -8.25 -0.11
CA VAL A 14 -7.30 -7.37 0.59
C VAL A 14 -8.00 -6.29 1.43
N GLU A 15 -9.21 -5.88 1.05
CA GLU A 15 -10.06 -4.98 1.83
C GLU A 15 -10.58 -5.64 3.12
N GLN A 16 -10.96 -6.92 3.03
CA GLN A 16 -11.46 -7.71 4.16
C GLN A 16 -10.34 -8.35 4.98
N ALA A 17 -9.12 -8.40 4.45
CA ALA A 17 -7.98 -8.97 5.16
C ALA A 17 -7.73 -8.21 6.48
N PRO A 18 -7.37 -8.92 7.56
CA PRO A 18 -7.07 -8.28 8.84
C PRO A 18 -6.02 -7.19 8.68
N ARG A 19 -6.32 -6.02 9.23
CA ARG A 19 -5.39 -4.90 9.29
C ARG A 19 -4.50 -5.03 10.52
N ARG A 20 -3.21 -4.78 10.33
CA ARG A 20 -2.21 -4.79 11.40
C ARG A 20 -1.47 -3.47 11.44
N VAL A 21 -1.10 -3.06 12.65
CA VAL A 21 -0.28 -1.85 12.86
C VAL A 21 1.12 -2.06 12.28
N VAL A 22 1.55 -1.14 11.41
CA VAL A 22 2.89 -1.19 10.80
C VAL A 22 3.93 -0.93 11.88
N ALA A 23 4.99 -1.74 11.96
CA ALA A 23 6.05 -1.58 12.95
C ALA A 23 5.58 -1.56 14.42
N GLY A 24 4.41 -2.13 14.73
CA GLY A 24 3.83 -2.09 16.08
C GLY A 24 4.65 -2.81 17.16
N THR A 25 5.48 -3.78 16.76
CA THR A 25 6.44 -4.47 17.64
C THR A 25 7.74 -4.77 16.89
N ALA A 26 8.81 -5.14 17.62
CA ALA A 26 10.07 -5.56 17.01
C ALA A 26 9.93 -6.78 16.07
N LYS A 27 8.89 -7.60 16.26
CA LYS A 27 8.62 -8.82 15.48
C LYS A 27 7.30 -8.72 14.69
N TRP A 28 6.84 -7.51 14.36
CA TRP A 28 5.52 -7.27 13.75
C TRP A 28 5.24 -8.00 12.42
N ALA A 29 6.30 -8.46 11.74
CA ALA A 29 6.21 -9.21 10.49
C ALA A 29 6.58 -10.70 10.64
N ALA A 30 6.79 -11.21 11.86
CA ALA A 30 7.31 -12.57 12.07
C ALA A 30 6.31 -13.67 11.65
N ASP A 31 5.02 -13.41 11.79
CA ASP A 31 3.90 -14.29 11.42
C ASP A 31 3.48 -14.14 9.95
N VAL A 32 4.01 -13.15 9.23
CA VAL A 32 3.66 -12.88 7.83
C VAL A 32 4.20 -14.00 6.94
N PRO A 33 3.44 -14.52 5.96
CA PRO A 33 3.92 -15.50 4.99
C PRO A 33 5.20 -15.07 4.25
N GLN A 34 5.99 -16.04 3.80
CA GLN A 34 7.16 -15.78 2.93
C GLN A 34 6.80 -15.75 1.45
N GLU A 35 5.57 -16.12 1.12
CA GLU A 35 5.00 -16.22 -0.21
C GLU A 35 4.89 -14.84 -0.88
N ALA A 36 4.77 -14.87 -2.21
CA ALA A 36 4.49 -13.70 -3.01
C ALA A 36 3.09 -13.16 -2.74
N GLY A 37 2.91 -11.84 -2.88
CA GLY A 37 1.61 -11.24 -2.63
C GLY A 37 1.55 -9.76 -2.95
N VAL A 38 0.36 -9.21 -2.70
CA VAL A 38 0.06 -7.79 -2.80
C VAL A 38 -0.33 -7.30 -1.41
N TYR A 39 0.14 -6.10 -1.06
CA TYR A 39 -0.15 -5.47 0.21
C TYR A 39 -0.63 -4.04 0.01
N VAL A 40 -1.41 -3.58 0.98
CA VAL A 40 -1.99 -2.25 1.00
C VAL A 40 -1.65 -1.61 2.33
N LEU A 41 -1.17 -0.37 2.27
CA LEU A 41 -1.07 0.49 3.45
C LEU A 41 -2.29 1.39 3.50
N TRP A 42 -2.85 1.50 4.68
CA TRP A 42 -4.07 2.23 4.98
C TRP A 42 -3.75 3.40 5.92
N LYS A 43 -4.41 4.53 5.70
CA LYS A 43 -4.38 5.69 6.60
C LYS A 43 -5.82 6.16 6.77
N ASP A 44 -6.29 6.29 8.00
CA ASP A 44 -7.65 6.75 8.33
C ASP A 44 -8.77 5.98 7.60
N GLY A 45 -8.57 4.68 7.36
CA GLY A 45 -9.55 3.84 6.68
C GLY A 45 -9.34 3.68 5.18
N ASP A 46 -8.60 4.60 4.55
CA ASP A 46 -8.40 4.65 3.09
C ASP A 46 -7.07 4.05 2.64
N PRO A 47 -7.04 3.41 1.44
CA PRO A 47 -5.81 2.87 0.90
C PRO A 47 -4.93 4.03 0.42
N VAL A 48 -3.69 4.11 0.90
CA VAL A 48 -2.72 5.15 0.52
C VAL A 48 -1.54 4.62 -0.27
N TYR A 49 -1.28 3.32 -0.24
CA TYR A 49 -0.23 2.71 -1.05
C TYR A 49 -0.56 1.25 -1.35
N VAL A 50 -0.33 0.85 -2.59
CA VAL A 50 -0.36 -0.55 -3.02
C VAL A 50 1.04 -0.93 -3.47
N GLY A 51 1.49 -2.12 -3.08
CA GLY A 51 2.72 -2.71 -3.58
C GLY A 51 2.61 -4.21 -3.78
N GLU A 52 3.43 -4.75 -4.67
CA GLU A 52 3.63 -6.18 -4.86
C GLU A 52 5.00 -6.65 -4.35
N THR A 53 5.13 -7.95 -4.08
CA THR A 53 6.41 -8.56 -3.78
C THR A 53 6.41 -10.06 -4.08
N SER A 54 7.61 -10.59 -4.34
CA SER A 54 7.86 -12.04 -4.35
C SER A 54 7.96 -12.66 -2.96
N GLY A 55 8.02 -11.85 -1.88
CA GLY A 55 8.04 -12.36 -0.50
C GLY A 55 7.56 -11.33 0.52
N LEU A 56 6.34 -11.52 1.02
CA LEU A 56 5.66 -10.59 1.93
C LEU A 56 6.46 -10.30 3.20
N ARG A 57 6.94 -11.33 3.90
CA ARG A 57 7.75 -11.17 5.12
C ARG A 57 9.01 -10.34 4.89
N LEU A 58 9.72 -10.56 3.79
CA LEU A 58 10.94 -9.81 3.46
C LEU A 58 10.60 -8.34 3.19
N ARG A 59 9.59 -8.10 2.35
CA ARG A 59 9.13 -6.75 2.02
C ARG A 59 8.69 -5.97 3.25
N PHE A 60 8.05 -6.62 4.22
CA PHE A 60 7.57 -5.92 5.42
C PHE A 60 8.72 -5.57 6.37
N ARG A 61 9.79 -6.36 6.40
CA ARG A 61 11.01 -5.93 7.10
C ARG A 61 11.59 -4.65 6.47
N ASP A 62 11.61 -4.58 5.14
CA ASP A 62 12.08 -3.40 4.39
C ASP A 62 11.19 -2.16 4.58
N LEU A 63 9.88 -2.32 4.82
CA LEU A 63 8.96 -1.19 5.07
C LEU A 63 9.40 -0.30 6.25
N THR A 64 10.22 -0.82 7.17
CA THR A 64 10.73 -0.09 8.33
C THR A 64 12.16 0.46 8.13
N ASN A 65 12.62 0.53 6.88
CA ASN A 65 13.95 0.99 6.51
C ASN A 65 13.89 1.96 5.30
N PHE A 66 14.39 3.19 5.48
CA PHE A 66 14.36 4.25 4.45
C PHE A 66 15.04 3.86 3.12
N ALA A 67 16.16 3.13 3.19
CA ALA A 67 16.96 2.81 2.01
C ALA A 67 16.22 1.89 1.03
N ASN A 68 15.39 0.99 1.58
CA ASN A 68 14.92 -0.17 0.82
C ASN A 68 13.49 -0.01 0.29
N HIS A 69 12.75 1.03 0.73
CA HIS A 69 11.33 1.11 0.42
C HIS A 69 10.85 2.51 0.04
N THR A 70 10.22 2.63 -1.13
CA THR A 70 9.67 3.91 -1.64
C THR A 70 8.62 4.51 -0.71
N PHE A 71 7.72 3.69 -0.17
CA PHE A 71 6.76 4.17 0.84
C PHE A 71 7.44 4.77 2.08
N ALA A 72 8.46 4.12 2.65
CA ALA A 72 9.17 4.64 3.82
C ALA A 72 9.78 6.03 3.55
N ARG A 73 10.34 6.24 2.36
CA ARG A 73 10.84 7.56 1.92
C ARG A 73 9.73 8.60 1.76
N ASN A 74 8.56 8.20 1.27
CA ASN A 74 7.42 9.10 1.15
C ASN A 74 6.89 9.52 2.53
N ALA A 75 6.72 8.56 3.45
CA ALA A 75 6.31 8.85 4.82
C ALA A 75 7.34 9.74 5.54
N ALA A 76 8.63 9.47 5.39
CA ALA A 76 9.69 10.32 5.93
C ALA A 76 9.57 11.77 5.46
N ARG A 77 9.31 11.98 4.17
CA ARG A 77 9.13 13.31 3.60
C ARG A 77 7.86 13.99 4.10
N GLU A 78 6.75 13.26 4.15
CA GLU A 78 5.45 13.75 4.64
C GLU A 78 5.56 14.25 6.08
N PHE A 79 6.26 13.52 6.94
CA PHE A 79 6.41 13.83 8.37
C PHE A 79 7.73 14.53 8.72
N THR A 80 8.52 14.95 7.71
CA THR A 80 9.81 15.66 7.90
C THR A 80 10.76 14.92 8.86
N ILE A 81 10.90 13.61 8.65
CA ILE A 81 11.78 12.73 9.42
C ILE A 81 13.17 12.72 8.78
N ALA A 82 14.22 12.83 9.60
CA ALA A 82 15.59 12.65 9.15
C ALA A 82 15.81 11.22 8.60
N THR A 83 16.62 11.09 7.55
CA THR A 83 16.78 9.82 6.80
C THR A 83 17.51 8.70 7.55
N ASP A 84 18.08 9.00 8.70
CA ASP A 84 18.76 8.08 9.62
C ASP A 84 17.93 7.79 10.89
N ASP A 85 16.85 8.52 11.14
CA ASP A 85 16.00 8.36 12.32
C ASP A 85 14.96 7.24 12.15
N LEU A 86 15.45 5.99 12.19
CA LEU A 86 14.63 4.79 12.10
C LEU A 86 13.64 4.65 13.27
N VAL A 87 13.93 5.25 14.42
CA VAL A 87 13.05 5.21 15.58
C VAL A 87 11.81 6.05 15.32
N MET A 88 11.99 7.30 14.89
CA MET A 88 10.90 8.19 14.54
C MET A 88 10.10 7.67 13.35
N LEU A 89 10.76 7.11 12.32
CA LEU A 89 10.06 6.45 11.21
C LEU A 89 9.12 5.37 11.72
N ARG A 90 9.59 4.45 12.57
CA ARG A 90 8.76 3.36 13.09
C ARG A 90 7.59 3.88 13.93
N GLN A 91 7.80 4.92 14.72
CA GLN A 91 6.73 5.57 15.49
C GLN A 91 5.67 6.21 14.60
N VAL A 92 6.09 6.92 13.54
CA VAL A 92 5.17 7.51 12.57
C VAL A 92 4.41 6.40 11.83
N LEU A 93 5.11 5.36 11.38
CA LEU A 93 4.49 4.23 10.71
C LEU A 93 3.43 3.54 11.58
N SER A 94 3.73 3.28 12.86
CA SER A 94 2.80 2.59 13.77
C SER A 94 1.62 3.42 14.23
N ARG A 95 1.76 4.75 14.28
CA ARG A 95 0.67 5.64 14.69
C ARG A 95 -0.30 5.96 13.56
N ASN A 96 0.20 6.02 12.33
CA ASN A 96 -0.55 6.57 11.20
C ASN A 96 -0.98 5.54 10.17
N TYR A 97 -0.37 4.34 10.16
CA TYR A 97 -0.61 3.38 9.10
C TYR A 97 -0.92 1.99 9.61
N GLU A 98 -1.91 1.40 8.95
CA GLU A 98 -2.21 -0.02 9.03
C GLU A 98 -1.80 -0.70 7.73
N LEU A 99 -1.64 -2.01 7.77
CA LEU A 99 -1.33 -2.82 6.60
C LEU A 99 -2.25 -4.03 6.52
N SER A 100 -2.71 -4.36 5.32
CA SER A 100 -3.29 -5.66 5.00
C SER A 100 -2.61 -6.25 3.77
N PHE A 101 -2.77 -7.55 3.55
CA PHE A 101 -2.16 -8.24 2.42
C PHE A 101 -2.95 -9.48 2.01
N VAL A 102 -2.69 -9.94 0.79
CA VAL A 102 -3.17 -11.21 0.26
C VAL A 102 -2.04 -11.92 -0.46
N VAL A 103 -1.99 -13.25 -0.30
CA VAL A 103 -1.02 -14.10 -1.03
C VAL A 103 -1.48 -14.22 -2.48
N VAL A 104 -0.56 -13.94 -3.41
CA VAL A 104 -0.80 -13.95 -4.85
C VAL A 104 0.38 -14.66 -5.51
N PRO A 105 0.28 -15.99 -5.75
CA PRO A 105 1.41 -16.77 -6.25
C PRO A 105 1.78 -16.40 -7.70
N PHE A 106 0.82 -15.91 -8.49
CA PHE A 106 1.01 -15.46 -9.87
C PHE A 106 0.07 -14.30 -10.17
N GLY A 107 0.47 -13.40 -11.08
CA GLY A 107 -0.39 -12.27 -11.49
C GLY A 107 -0.37 -11.08 -10.53
N ARG A 108 0.59 -11.02 -9.61
CA ARG A 108 0.70 -9.96 -8.58
C ARG A 108 0.85 -8.56 -9.17
N LYS A 109 1.45 -8.44 -10.36
CA LYS A 109 1.63 -7.15 -11.02
C LYS A 109 0.31 -6.62 -11.57
N GLU A 110 -0.48 -7.51 -12.14
CA GLU A 110 -1.81 -7.24 -12.66
C GLU A 110 -2.77 -6.84 -11.54
N VAL A 111 -2.68 -7.51 -10.38
CA VAL A 111 -3.42 -7.12 -9.17
C VAL A 111 -2.98 -5.72 -8.68
N GLU A 112 -1.67 -5.46 -8.57
CA GLU A 112 -1.16 -4.15 -8.15
C GLU A 112 -1.64 -3.04 -9.10
N GLU A 113 -1.49 -3.22 -10.41
CA GLU A 113 -1.89 -2.24 -11.42
C GLU A 113 -3.39 -1.96 -11.42
N TYR A 114 -4.21 -3.01 -11.28
CA TYR A 114 -5.65 -2.90 -11.13
C TYR A 114 -6.02 -2.05 -9.90
N LEU A 115 -5.46 -2.38 -8.72
CA LEU A 115 -5.74 -1.64 -7.49
C LEU A 115 -5.24 -0.20 -7.55
N ILE A 116 -4.10 0.05 -8.21
CA ILE A 116 -3.59 1.39 -8.46
C ILE A 116 -4.59 2.22 -9.26
N LEU A 117 -5.17 1.65 -10.32
CA LEU A 117 -6.17 2.33 -11.13
C LEU A 117 -7.48 2.51 -10.36
N ARG A 118 -7.90 1.48 -9.62
CA ARG A 118 -9.14 1.45 -8.85
C ARG A 118 -9.14 2.48 -7.72
N TRP A 119 -8.03 2.63 -6.99
CA TRP A 119 -7.94 3.53 -5.82
C TRP A 119 -7.11 4.80 -6.07
N ARG A 120 -6.87 5.16 -7.34
CA ARG A 120 -6.00 6.28 -7.75
C ARG A 120 -6.31 7.65 -7.12
N SER A 121 -7.47 7.86 -6.52
CA SER A 121 -7.84 9.10 -5.83
C SER A 121 -7.12 9.29 -4.50
N THR A 122 -6.72 8.20 -3.83
CA THR A 122 -6.15 8.23 -2.47
C THR A 122 -4.68 7.81 -2.42
N LEU A 123 -4.19 7.12 -3.46
CA LEU A 123 -2.85 6.54 -3.45
C LEU A 123 -1.73 7.57 -3.66
N VAL A 124 -0.66 7.43 -2.88
CA VAL A 124 0.61 8.14 -3.08
C VAL A 124 1.47 7.50 -4.17
N ASN A 125 1.19 6.24 -4.54
CA ASN A 125 1.85 5.62 -5.68
C ASN A 125 1.34 6.28 -6.98
N LYS A 126 2.26 6.65 -7.86
CA LYS A 126 1.89 7.31 -9.12
C LYS A 126 1.42 6.25 -10.11
N SER A 127 0.15 6.31 -10.50
CA SER A 127 -0.30 5.64 -11.72
C SER A 127 0.49 6.20 -12.91
N THR A 128 1.30 5.36 -13.54
CA THR A 128 2.14 5.78 -14.66
C THR A 128 1.27 6.24 -15.84
N SER A 129 1.78 7.17 -16.65
CA SER A 129 1.09 7.59 -17.87
C SER A 129 0.80 6.42 -18.81
N ARG A 130 1.69 5.42 -18.82
CA ARG A 130 1.52 4.17 -19.55
C ARG A 130 0.33 3.36 -19.04
N LEU A 131 0.24 3.17 -17.72
CA LEU A 131 -0.86 2.41 -17.11
C LEU A 131 -2.22 3.07 -17.38
N LYS A 132 -2.31 4.41 -17.30
CA LYS A 132 -3.54 5.16 -17.60
C LYS A 132 -4.00 5.10 -19.06
N LYS A 133 -3.08 4.83 -19.99
CA LYS A 133 -3.35 4.76 -21.44
C LYS A 133 -3.48 3.32 -21.95
N SER A 134 -3.31 2.34 -21.07
CA SER A 134 -3.29 0.93 -21.44
C SER A 134 -4.71 0.44 -21.73
N LYS A 135 -4.89 -0.16 -22.91
CA LYS A 135 -6.15 -0.82 -23.31
C LYS A 135 -6.55 -2.00 -22.43
N GLN A 136 -5.59 -2.57 -21.69
CA GLN A 136 -5.82 -3.71 -20.79
C GLN A 136 -6.82 -3.40 -19.66
N TYR A 137 -6.87 -2.15 -19.21
CA TYR A 137 -7.64 -1.74 -18.03
C TYR A 137 -8.63 -0.60 -18.32
N ASP A 138 -9.00 -0.37 -19.60
CA ASP A 138 -9.95 0.68 -20.00
C ASP A 138 -11.33 0.54 -19.31
N TRP A 139 -11.67 -0.67 -18.86
CA TRP A 139 -12.90 -0.99 -18.12
C TRP A 139 -12.85 -0.59 -16.63
N VAL A 140 -11.67 -0.33 -16.06
CA VAL A 140 -11.49 -0.08 -14.62
C VAL A 140 -11.99 1.31 -14.24
N GLN A 141 -13.14 1.33 -13.56
CA GLN A 141 -13.67 2.55 -12.96
C GLN A 141 -12.95 2.86 -11.63
N PRO A 142 -12.66 4.13 -11.31
CA PRO A 142 -12.14 4.50 -10.00
C PRO A 142 -13.20 4.25 -8.91
N SER A 143 -12.74 3.93 -7.72
CA SER A 143 -13.58 3.71 -6.54
C SER A 143 -14.19 5.04 -6.11
N PRO A 144 -15.45 5.05 -5.62
CA PRO A 144 -16.09 6.27 -5.12
C PRO A 144 -15.42 6.83 -3.84
N ARG A 145 -14.35 6.18 -3.33
CA ARG A 145 -13.52 6.68 -2.23
C ARG A 145 -13.04 8.09 -2.56
N LEU A 146 -13.50 9.05 -1.77
CA LEU A 146 -13.06 10.44 -1.84
C LEU A 146 -11.62 10.54 -1.35
N PRO A 147 -10.80 11.43 -1.93
CA PRO A 147 -9.47 11.70 -1.39
C PRO A 147 -9.60 12.13 0.07
N LEU A 148 -8.67 11.68 0.93
CA LEU A 148 -8.48 12.24 2.26
C LEU A 148 -8.45 13.77 2.10
N VAL A 149 -9.44 14.46 2.65
CA VAL A 149 -9.46 15.92 2.68
C VAL A 149 -8.14 16.32 3.29
N ALA A 150 -7.27 16.96 2.52
CA ALA A 150 -6.06 17.53 3.05
C ALA A 150 -6.52 18.47 4.16
N THR A 151 -6.38 18.04 5.42
CA THR A 151 -6.54 18.91 6.56
C THR A 151 -5.52 19.99 6.34
N ARG A 152 -5.98 21.13 5.84
CA ARG A 152 -5.23 22.37 5.85
C ARG A 152 -4.96 22.64 7.32
N SER A 153 -3.79 22.24 7.81
CA SER A 153 -3.15 22.93 8.91
C SER A 153 -2.80 24.32 8.38
N GLY A 154 -3.81 25.19 8.38
CA GLY A 154 -3.59 26.63 8.37
C GLY A 154 -3.00 27.04 9.72
N PRO A 155 -2.14 28.06 9.76
CA PRO A 155 -1.52 28.50 10.99
C PRO A 155 -2.56 29.23 11.86
N GLN A 156 -2.59 28.90 13.14
CA GLN A 156 -2.89 29.84 14.22
C GLN A 156 -1.84 29.66 15.30
#